data_AF-A0AAW0DTH6-F1
#
_entry.id   AF-A0AAW0DTH6-F1
#
_cell.length_a   1.000
_cell.length_b   1.000
_cell.length_c   1.000
_cell.angle_alpha   90.00
_cell.angle_beta   90.00
_cell.angle_gamma   90.00
#
_symmetry.space_group_name_H-M   'P 1'
#
loop_
_entity.id
_entity.type
_entity.pdbx_description
1 polymer ?
#
loop_
_entity_poly.entity_id
_entity_poly.type
_entity_poly.pdbx_seq_one_letter_code
_entity_poly.pdbx_strand_id
1 'polypeptide(L)'
;PVTGFAIAVAPLASLRHLLSATFWIWLHLLQCNVSNQYKSVVEDAINRLWRPLPTGRVSATTATILRWALVPTCIGPRHRHGADLALGSTSLTAVTVAYDEFKLAGHWFGKNLSAMFGYTVFEIGATKLMGESHSLVFISLQAISMSALGSLTTKHAQDCPDVTGDHALVRVTIPIYA
;
A
#
# COMPACT_ATOMS: atom_id res chain seq x y z
N PRO A 1 4.70 6.37 -8.30
CA PRO A 1 3.73 6.06 -9.40
C PRO A 1 2.35 6.66 -9.12
N VAL A 2 1.71 6.35 -7.98
CA VAL A 2 0.36 6.84 -7.64
C VAL A 2 0.26 8.37 -7.66
N THR A 3 1.23 9.10 -7.10
CA THR A 3 1.22 10.58 -7.16
C THR A 3 1.22 11.08 -8.61
N GLY A 4 2.06 10.51 -9.47
CA GLY A 4 2.13 10.90 -10.89
C GLY A 4 0.85 10.52 -11.65
N PHE A 5 0.28 9.35 -11.35
CA PHE A 5 -1.03 8.93 -11.86
C PHE A 5 -2.11 9.95 -11.47
N ALA A 6 -2.21 10.29 -10.18
CA ALA A 6 -3.20 11.24 -9.68
C ALA A 6 -3.04 12.63 -10.30
N ILE A 7 -1.81 13.12 -10.50
CA ILE A 7 -1.57 14.38 -11.24
C ILE A 7 -2.14 14.32 -12.66
N ALA A 8 -2.01 13.17 -13.35
CA ALA A 8 -2.45 13.02 -14.72
C ALA A 8 -3.99 12.90 -14.86
N VAL A 9 -4.68 12.37 -13.85
CA VAL A 9 -6.11 12.05 -13.94
C VAL A 9 -7.01 12.91 -13.04
N ALA A 10 -6.44 13.68 -12.11
CA ALA A 10 -7.17 14.60 -11.24
C ALA A 10 -7.21 16.02 -11.83
N PRO A 11 -8.30 16.76 -11.62
CA PRO A 11 -8.32 18.19 -11.86
C PRO A 11 -7.49 18.90 -10.77
N LEU A 12 -6.18 18.98 -10.95
CA LEU A 12 -5.25 19.49 -9.94
C LEU A 12 -5.62 20.92 -9.52
N ALA A 13 -6.09 21.08 -8.28
CA ALA A 13 -6.59 22.35 -7.78
C ALA A 13 -5.47 23.31 -7.36
N SER A 14 -4.47 22.83 -6.60
CA SER A 14 -3.34 23.67 -6.17
C SER A 14 -2.16 22.85 -5.65
N LEU A 15 -1.00 23.51 -5.47
CA LEU A 15 0.19 22.91 -4.84
C LEU A 15 -0.10 22.35 -3.44
N ARG A 16 -0.99 23.00 -2.67
CA ARG A 16 -1.37 22.52 -1.34
C ARG A 16 -2.09 21.16 -1.41
N HIS A 17 -2.97 20.98 -2.39
CA HIS A 17 -3.68 19.71 -2.62
C HIS A 17 -2.71 18.62 -3.06
N LEU A 18 -1.78 18.94 -3.97
CA LEU A 18 -0.70 18.03 -4.36
C LEU A 18 0.15 17.57 -3.17
N LEU A 19 0.62 18.51 -2.34
CA LEU A 19 1.43 18.19 -1.16
C LEU A 19 0.63 17.36 -0.14
N SER A 20 -0.65 17.68 0.05
CA SER A 20 -1.54 16.95 0.96
C SER A 20 -1.77 15.51 0.48
N ALA A 21 -2.06 15.32 -0.81
CA ALA A 21 -2.20 14.01 -1.41
C ALA A 21 -0.90 13.20 -1.35
N THR A 22 0.24 13.83 -1.64
CA THR A 22 1.56 13.19 -1.59
C THR A 22 1.91 12.75 -0.17
N PHE A 23 1.67 13.60 0.82
CA PHE A 23 1.88 13.26 2.22
C PHE A 23 0.94 12.14 2.68
N TRP A 24 -0.33 12.19 2.29
CA TRP A 24 -1.30 11.13 2.59
C TRP A 24 -0.87 9.78 2.01
N ILE A 25 -0.43 9.75 0.74
CA ILE A 25 0.12 8.53 0.12
C ILE A 25 1.34 8.04 0.90
N TRP A 26 2.30 8.93 1.17
CA TRP A 26 3.54 8.59 1.88
C TRP A 26 3.27 7.99 3.26
N LEU A 27 2.34 8.57 4.02
CA LEU A 27 2.00 8.11 5.36
C LEU A 27 1.42 6.69 5.36
N HIS A 28 0.50 6.39 4.44
CA HIS A 28 -0.09 5.06 4.33
C HIS A 28 0.89 4.04 3.74
N LEU A 29 1.78 4.45 2.83
CA LEU A 29 2.88 3.59 2.38
C LEU A 29 3.84 3.27 3.52
N LEU A 30 4.13 4.24 4.39
CA LEU A 30 4.95 4.01 5.58
C LEU A 30 4.31 2.95 6.48
N GLN A 31 2.98 3.05 6.72
CA GLN A 31 2.24 2.03 7.46
C GLN A 31 2.39 0.64 6.81
N CYS A 32 2.05 0.51 5.52
CA CYS A 32 2.16 -0.75 4.80
C CYS A 32 3.57 -1.34 4.85
N ASN A 33 4.60 -0.50 4.66
CA ASN A 33 5.99 -0.95 4.56
C ASN A 33 6.57 -1.36 5.90
N VAL A 34 6.31 -0.59 6.97
CA VAL A 34 6.72 -0.96 8.34
C VAL A 34 6.03 -2.25 8.75
N SER A 35 4.74 -2.36 8.42
CA SER A 35 3.93 -3.53 8.69
C SER A 35 4.52 -4.77 7.98
N ASN A 36 4.67 -4.72 6.66
CA ASN A 36 5.20 -5.82 5.86
C ASN A 36 6.61 -6.23 6.34
N GLN A 37 7.54 -5.28 6.46
CA GLN A 37 8.92 -5.57 6.86
C GLN A 37 9.02 -6.20 8.25
N TYR A 38 8.12 -5.83 9.18
CA TYR A 38 8.04 -6.46 10.49
C TYR A 38 7.68 -7.95 10.41
N LYS A 39 6.80 -8.35 9.48
CA LYS A 39 6.39 -9.75 9.27
C LYS A 39 7.34 -10.52 8.36
N SER A 40 8.07 -9.84 7.48
CA SER A 40 8.96 -10.45 6.48
C SER A 40 10.44 -10.42 6.86
N VAL A 41 10.82 -10.22 8.14
CA VAL A 41 12.25 -10.08 8.51
C VAL A 41 13.11 -11.26 8.05
N VAL A 42 12.61 -12.50 8.16
CA VAL A 42 13.34 -13.72 7.75
C VAL A 42 13.51 -13.76 6.23
N GLU A 43 12.44 -13.50 5.47
CA GLU A 43 12.47 -13.40 4.01
C GLU A 43 13.41 -12.28 3.54
N ASP A 44 13.31 -11.11 4.18
CA ASP A 44 14.13 -9.95 3.86
C ASP A 44 15.60 -10.16 4.21
N ALA A 45 15.92 -10.96 5.23
CA ALA A 45 17.29 -11.35 5.51
C ALA A 45 17.89 -12.24 4.41
N ILE A 46 17.07 -12.88 3.59
CA ILE A 46 17.51 -13.67 2.44
C ILE A 46 17.57 -12.78 1.19
N ASN A 47 16.44 -12.16 0.84
CA ASN A 47 16.29 -11.49 -0.45
C ASN A 47 16.75 -10.02 -0.43
N ARG A 48 16.71 -9.35 0.74
CA ARG A 48 16.76 -7.89 0.87
C ARG A 48 17.54 -7.44 2.10
N LEU A 49 18.75 -8.01 2.28
CA LEU A 49 19.62 -7.79 3.43
C LEU A 49 19.84 -6.31 3.79
N TRP A 50 19.77 -5.40 2.82
CA TRP A 50 19.94 -3.96 3.00
C TRP A 50 18.80 -3.26 3.77
N ARG A 51 17.67 -3.96 4.03
CA ARG A 51 16.51 -3.40 4.72
C ARG A 51 16.80 -3.08 6.20
N PRO A 52 16.13 -2.07 6.79
CA PRO A 52 16.39 -1.63 8.16
C PRO A 52 16.30 -2.70 9.25
N LEU A 53 15.29 -3.58 9.21
CA LEU A 53 15.12 -4.63 10.22
C LEU A 53 16.17 -5.74 10.11
N PRO A 54 16.42 -6.37 8.94
CA PRO A 54 17.50 -7.37 8.81
C PRO A 54 18.90 -6.84 9.14
N THR A 55 19.20 -5.57 8.81
CA THR A 55 20.49 -4.94 9.15
C THR A 55 20.60 -4.47 10.60
N GLY A 56 19.52 -4.54 11.39
CA GLY A 56 19.50 -4.01 12.75
C GLY A 56 19.57 -2.48 12.86
N ARG A 57 19.38 -1.73 11.76
CA ARG A 57 19.30 -0.25 11.79
C ARG A 57 18.08 0.26 12.56
N VAL A 58 17.05 -0.57 12.66
CA VAL A 58 15.87 -0.33 13.49
C VAL A 58 15.63 -1.55 14.36
N SER A 59 15.44 -1.36 15.66
CA SER A 59 15.14 -2.47 16.57
C SER A 59 13.74 -3.04 16.34
N ALA A 60 13.54 -4.32 16.63
CA ALA A 60 12.22 -4.95 16.56
C ALA A 60 11.18 -4.21 17.43
N THR A 61 11.57 -3.78 18.64
CA THR A 61 10.71 -3.00 19.54
C THR A 61 10.28 -1.67 18.93
N THR A 62 11.22 -0.93 18.33
CA THR A 62 10.92 0.33 17.65
C THR A 62 9.98 0.13 16.47
N ALA A 63 10.21 -0.93 15.67
CA ALA A 63 9.33 -1.26 14.56
C ALA A 63 7.92 -1.65 15.03
N THR A 64 7.78 -2.39 16.12
CA THR A 64 6.48 -2.73 16.72
C THR A 64 5.73 -1.47 17.17
N ILE A 65 6.40 -0.58 17.90
CA ILE A 65 5.79 0.68 18.35
C ILE A 65 5.35 1.50 17.13
N LEU A 66 6.22 1.65 16.13
CA LEU A 66 5.91 2.42 14.92
C LEU A 66 4.74 1.80 14.14
N ARG A 67 4.72 0.47 13.96
CA ARG A 67 3.64 -0.27 13.28
C ARG A 67 2.28 0.07 13.88
N TRP A 68 2.16 -0.01 15.21
CA TRP A 68 0.89 0.22 15.90
C TRP A 68 0.56 1.69 16.08
N ALA A 69 1.55 2.58 16.20
CA ALA A 69 1.34 4.02 16.24
C ALA A 69 0.83 4.58 14.89
N LEU A 70 1.22 3.96 13.77
CA LEU A 70 0.77 4.40 12.45
C LEU A 70 -0.73 4.15 12.20
N VAL A 71 -1.33 3.12 12.81
CA VAL A 71 -2.77 2.83 12.69
C VAL A 71 -3.65 4.02 13.10
N PRO A 72 -3.58 4.53 14.36
CA PRO A 72 -4.34 5.71 14.74
C PRO A 72 -3.82 6.98 14.06
N THR A 73 -2.58 7.02 13.56
CA THR A 73 -2.06 8.18 12.82
C THR A 73 -2.65 8.29 11.41
N CYS A 74 -2.93 7.16 10.74
CA CYS A 74 -3.57 7.13 9.43
C CYS A 74 -5.09 7.36 9.52
N ILE A 75 -5.74 6.82 10.55
CA ILE A 75 -7.21 6.91 10.72
C ILE A 75 -7.64 8.16 11.52
N GLY A 76 -6.82 8.57 12.49
CA GLY A 76 -7.16 9.58 13.49
C GLY A 76 -7.26 11.04 13.02
N PRO A 77 -6.65 11.49 11.90
CA PRO A 77 -6.92 12.80 11.37
C PRO A 77 -8.40 12.86 10.99
N ARG A 78 -9.23 13.52 11.82
CA ARG A 78 -10.61 13.90 11.46
C ARG A 78 -10.51 14.49 10.06
N HIS A 79 -10.98 13.74 9.06
CA HIS A 79 -10.71 14.07 7.68
C HIS A 79 -11.39 15.41 7.42
N ARG A 80 -10.60 16.49 7.48
CA ARG A 80 -11.00 17.83 7.04
C ARG A 80 -11.49 17.80 5.59
N HIS A 81 -11.22 16.69 4.90
CA HIS A 81 -11.57 16.36 3.54
C HIS A 81 -12.79 15.41 3.40
N GLY A 82 -13.58 15.18 4.45
CA GLY A 82 -14.85 14.45 4.39
C GLY A 82 -14.80 12.93 4.65
N ALA A 83 -15.97 12.30 4.72
CA ALA A 83 -16.16 10.89 5.09
C ALA A 83 -15.50 9.91 4.12
N ASP A 84 -15.44 10.25 2.83
CA ASP A 84 -14.85 9.41 1.80
C ASP A 84 -13.36 9.13 2.03
N LEU A 85 -12.61 10.14 2.47
CA LEU A 85 -11.18 9.97 2.74
C LEU A 85 -10.95 9.16 4.03
N ALA A 86 -11.89 9.26 4.98
CA ALA A 86 -11.91 8.42 6.17
C ALA A 86 -12.09 6.96 5.82
N LEU A 87 -13.04 6.69 4.92
CA LEU A 87 -13.24 5.36 4.38
C LEU A 87 -11.99 4.87 3.67
N GLY A 88 -11.37 5.67 2.79
CA GLY A 88 -10.14 5.30 2.10
C GLY A 88 -8.97 4.96 3.04
N SER A 89 -8.75 5.78 4.07
CA SER A 89 -7.67 5.56 5.05
C SER A 89 -7.95 4.31 5.91
N THR A 90 -9.21 4.13 6.32
CA THR A 90 -9.65 2.93 7.04
C THR A 90 -9.52 1.68 6.19
N SER A 91 -9.90 1.74 4.91
CA SER A 91 -9.77 0.64 3.96
C SER A 91 -8.31 0.26 3.72
N LEU A 92 -7.42 1.24 3.54
CA LEU A 92 -5.97 0.96 3.42
C LEU A 92 -5.43 0.27 4.67
N THR A 93 -5.82 0.75 5.86
CA THR A 93 -5.39 0.10 7.11
C THR A 93 -5.98 -1.29 7.29
N ALA A 94 -7.26 -1.49 6.95
CA ALA A 94 -7.87 -2.82 6.96
C ALA A 94 -7.14 -3.78 6.02
N VAL A 95 -6.76 -3.32 4.83
CA VAL A 95 -5.98 -4.11 3.87
C VAL A 95 -4.59 -4.42 4.39
N THR A 96 -3.88 -3.46 5.00
CA THR A 96 -2.58 -3.70 5.63
C THR A 96 -2.68 -4.78 6.71
N VAL A 97 -3.69 -4.68 7.58
CA VAL A 97 -3.92 -5.66 8.64
C VAL A 97 -4.28 -7.01 8.06
N ALA A 98 -5.17 -7.08 7.06
CA ALA A 98 -5.55 -8.34 6.44
C ALA A 98 -4.38 -9.00 5.69
N TYR A 99 -3.57 -8.20 5.00
CA TYR A 99 -2.38 -8.65 4.28
C TYR A 99 -1.42 -9.39 5.21
N ASP A 100 -1.15 -8.81 6.38
CA ASP A 100 -0.14 -9.30 7.33
C ASP A 100 -0.68 -10.25 8.40
N GLU A 101 -1.75 -9.86 9.10
CA GLU A 101 -2.26 -10.59 10.27
C GLU A 101 -3.11 -11.80 9.87
N PHE A 102 -3.85 -11.70 8.76
CA PHE A 102 -4.59 -12.83 8.21
C PHE A 102 -3.80 -13.65 7.19
N LYS A 103 -2.48 -13.42 7.10
CA LYS A 103 -1.54 -14.15 6.25
C LYS A 103 -1.91 -14.16 4.75
N LEU A 104 -2.69 -13.18 4.28
CA LEU A 104 -3.02 -13.09 2.85
C LEU A 104 -1.77 -12.91 1.99
N ALA A 105 -0.71 -12.28 2.54
CA ALA A 105 0.61 -12.18 1.91
C ALA A 105 1.24 -13.54 1.59
N GLY A 106 0.84 -14.60 2.28
CA GLY A 106 1.41 -15.94 2.13
C GLY A 106 0.80 -16.76 1.00
N HIS A 107 -0.27 -16.29 0.36
CA HIS A 107 -0.92 -16.97 -0.75
C HIS A 107 -1.00 -16.04 -1.96
N TRP A 108 -0.68 -16.53 -3.16
CA TRP A 108 -0.65 -15.73 -4.38
C TRP A 108 -1.92 -14.90 -4.59
N PHE A 109 -3.10 -15.50 -4.38
CA PHE A 109 -4.37 -14.83 -4.59
C PHE A 109 -4.58 -13.69 -3.59
N GLY A 110 -4.36 -13.95 -2.30
CA GLY A 110 -4.54 -12.95 -1.25
C GLY A 110 -3.55 -11.79 -1.40
N LYS A 111 -2.30 -12.10 -1.74
CA LYS A 111 -1.23 -11.12 -1.96
C LYS A 111 -1.57 -10.18 -3.12
N ASN A 112 -1.94 -10.74 -4.27
CA ASN A 112 -2.26 -9.98 -5.48
C ASN A 112 -3.57 -9.19 -5.35
N LEU A 113 -4.60 -9.77 -4.73
CA LEU A 113 -5.87 -9.09 -4.48
C LEU A 113 -5.70 -7.91 -3.53
N SER A 114 -4.95 -8.09 -2.44
CA SER A 114 -4.65 -7.01 -1.49
C SER A 114 -3.85 -5.89 -2.15
N ALA A 115 -2.89 -6.23 -3.01
CA ALA A 115 -2.12 -5.24 -3.76
C ALA A 115 -3.03 -4.44 -4.71
N MET A 116 -3.84 -5.11 -5.54
CA MET A 116 -4.78 -4.47 -6.45
C MET A 116 -5.72 -3.51 -5.72
N PHE A 117 -6.33 -3.99 -4.63
CA PHE A 117 -7.25 -3.18 -3.84
C PHE A 117 -6.54 -1.99 -3.19
N GLY A 118 -5.36 -2.21 -2.60
CA GLY A 118 -4.56 -1.15 -2.00
C GLY A 118 -4.22 -0.05 -3.01
N TYR A 119 -3.71 -0.41 -4.19
CA TYR A 119 -3.41 0.56 -5.26
C TYR A 119 -4.66 1.33 -5.70
N THR A 120 -5.78 0.64 -5.87
CA THR A 120 -7.06 1.26 -6.26
C THR A 120 -7.50 2.32 -5.23
N VAL A 121 -7.44 2.00 -3.93
CA VAL A 121 -7.81 2.95 -2.87
C VAL A 121 -6.83 4.11 -2.80
N PHE A 122 -5.53 3.85 -2.98
CA PHE A 122 -4.51 4.89 -3.09
C PHE A 122 -4.80 5.87 -4.23
N GLU A 123 -5.14 5.36 -5.41
CA GLU A 123 -5.45 6.18 -6.59
C GLU A 123 -6.73 6.98 -6.42
N ILE A 124 -7.80 6.38 -5.88
CA ILE A 124 -9.05 7.08 -5.54
C ILE A 124 -8.78 8.21 -4.54
N GLY A 125 -8.11 7.89 -3.42
CA GLY A 125 -7.85 8.86 -2.36
C GLY A 125 -6.96 10.02 -2.82
N ALA A 126 -5.90 9.71 -3.56
CA ALA A 126 -5.00 10.71 -4.12
C ALA A 126 -5.71 11.62 -5.14
N THR A 127 -6.50 11.05 -6.05
CA THR A 127 -7.24 11.81 -7.06
C THR A 127 -8.24 12.77 -6.41
N LYS A 128 -8.99 12.29 -5.40
CA LYS A 128 -9.93 13.11 -4.64
C LYS A 128 -9.24 14.24 -3.86
N LEU A 129 -8.09 13.96 -3.26
CA LEU A 129 -7.32 14.97 -2.50
C LEU A 129 -6.68 16.03 -3.40
N MET A 130 -6.38 15.69 -4.66
CA MET A 130 -5.81 16.64 -5.63
C MET A 130 -6.87 17.52 -6.29
N GLY A 131 -8.10 17.03 -6.39
CA GLY A 131 -9.25 17.75 -6.93
C GLY A 131 -9.81 18.80 -5.98
N GLU A 132 -10.43 19.84 -6.57
CA GLU A 132 -11.16 20.87 -5.82
C GLU A 132 -12.53 20.33 -5.36
N SER A 133 -13.14 19.50 -6.20
CA SER A 133 -14.26 18.63 -5.84
C SER A 133 -13.72 17.27 -5.41
N HIS A 134 -14.27 16.70 -4.34
CA HIS A 134 -13.94 15.34 -3.91
C HIS A 134 -14.67 14.26 -4.74
N SER A 135 -15.29 14.64 -5.86
CA SER A 135 -15.89 13.72 -6.82
C SER A 135 -14.86 13.23 -7.85
N LEU A 136 -15.03 11.99 -8.29
CA LEU A 136 -14.27 11.45 -9.41
C LEU A 136 -15.03 11.71 -10.70
N VAL A 137 -14.35 12.27 -11.71
CA VAL A 137 -14.89 12.38 -13.06
C VAL A 137 -14.78 11.04 -13.77
N PHE A 138 -15.57 10.86 -14.84
CA PHE A 138 -15.62 9.60 -15.60
C PHE A 138 -14.23 9.13 -16.08
N ILE A 139 -13.41 10.07 -16.56
CA ILE A 139 -12.04 9.78 -17.03
C ILE A 139 -11.18 9.20 -15.89
N SER A 140 -11.26 9.78 -14.68
CA SER A 140 -10.51 9.28 -13.52
C SER A 140 -10.97 7.87 -13.15
N LEU A 141 -12.28 7.60 -13.17
CA LEU A 141 -12.83 6.25 -12.90
C LEU A 141 -12.34 5.21 -13.92
N GLN A 142 -12.33 5.55 -15.20
CA GLN A 142 -11.81 4.67 -16.25
C GLN A 142 -10.32 4.40 -16.05
N ALA A 143 -9.51 5.44 -15.79
CA ALA A 143 -8.08 5.29 -15.57
C ALA A 143 -7.76 4.43 -14.35
N ILE A 144 -8.49 4.63 -13.24
CA ILE A 144 -8.36 3.82 -12.01
C ILE A 144 -8.72 2.37 -12.31
N SER A 145 -9.81 2.13 -13.05
CA SER A 145 -10.23 0.77 -13.42
C SER A 145 -9.17 0.05 -14.27
N MET A 146 -8.57 0.76 -15.23
CA MET A 146 -7.48 0.22 -16.04
C MET A 146 -6.22 -0.06 -15.22
N SER A 147 -5.86 0.84 -14.30
CA SER A 147 -4.73 0.64 -13.39
C SER A 147 -4.93 -0.55 -12.46
N ALA A 148 -6.14 -0.72 -11.95
CA ALA A 148 -6.52 -1.84 -11.10
C ALA A 148 -6.41 -3.18 -11.85
N LEU A 149 -6.93 -3.25 -13.08
CA LEU A 149 -6.78 -4.42 -13.95
C LEU A 149 -5.32 -4.72 -14.28
N GLY A 150 -4.55 -3.68 -14.66
CA GLY A 150 -3.12 -3.83 -14.95
C GLY A 150 -2.34 -4.32 -13.73
N SER A 151 -2.66 -3.81 -12.54
CA SER A 151 -2.05 -4.28 -11.29
C SER A 151 -2.38 -5.74 -11.01
N LEU A 152 -3.63 -6.15 -11.20
CA LEU A 152 -4.06 -7.54 -11.00
C LEU A 152 -3.32 -8.52 -11.93
N THR A 153 -3.11 -8.13 -13.18
CA THR A 153 -2.49 -9.00 -14.19
C THR A 153 -0.96 -8.95 -14.21
N THR A 154 -0.31 -8.04 -13.48
CA THR A 154 1.16 -7.89 -13.54
C THR A 154 1.85 -8.03 -12.19
N LYS A 155 1.14 -7.81 -11.08
CA LYS A 155 1.77 -7.77 -9.74
C LYS A 155 2.45 -9.06 -9.34
N HIS A 156 1.94 -10.20 -9.81
CA HIS A 156 2.53 -11.50 -9.53
C HIS A 156 3.98 -11.65 -10.05
N ALA A 157 4.37 -10.89 -11.08
CA ALA A 157 5.74 -10.90 -11.58
C ALA A 157 6.75 -10.35 -10.55
N GLN A 158 6.28 -9.57 -9.56
CA GLN A 158 7.11 -9.05 -8.47
C GLN A 158 7.51 -10.14 -7.47
N ASP A 159 6.86 -11.30 -7.50
CA ASP A 159 7.16 -12.43 -6.61
C ASP A 159 8.36 -13.25 -7.13
N CYS A 160 8.74 -13.13 -8.41
CA CYS A 160 9.82 -13.96 -8.99
C CYS A 160 11.17 -13.82 -8.26
N PRO A 161 11.62 -12.61 -7.85
CA PRO A 161 12.84 -12.47 -7.07
C PRO A 161 12.72 -12.98 -5.64
N ASP A 162 11.50 -13.22 -5.14
CA ASP A 162 11.25 -13.52 -3.72
C ASP A 162 11.16 -15.03 -3.43
N VAL A 163 11.28 -15.92 -4.43
CA VAL A 163 11.12 -17.39 -4.33
C VAL A 163 11.85 -18.00 -3.14
N THR A 164 13.16 -17.71 -2.97
CA THR A 164 13.95 -18.29 -1.87
C THR A 164 13.43 -17.87 -0.50
N GLY A 165 13.08 -16.58 -0.34
CA GLY A 165 12.50 -16.07 0.90
C GLY A 165 11.06 -16.55 1.14
N ASP A 166 10.25 -16.71 0.09
CA ASP A 166 8.90 -17.27 0.19
C ASP A 166 8.95 -18.74 0.64
N HIS A 167 9.91 -19.53 0.16
CA HIS A 167 10.16 -20.89 0.66
C HIS A 167 10.52 -20.90 2.15
N ALA A 168 11.36 -19.97 2.60
CA ALA A 168 11.75 -19.88 4.01
C ALA A 168 10.57 -19.53 4.95
N LEU A 169 9.51 -18.91 4.41
CA LEU A 169 8.28 -18.57 5.12
C LEU A 169 7.13 -19.55 4.84
N VAL A 170 7.37 -20.64 4.10
CA VAL A 170 6.35 -21.63 3.70
C VAL A 170 5.15 -20.97 3.00
N ARG A 171 5.45 -19.97 2.15
CA ARG A 171 4.45 -19.28 1.34
C ARG A 171 4.22 -20.00 0.03
N VAL A 172 3.11 -19.64 -0.59
CA VAL A 172 2.56 -20.30 -1.78
C VAL A 172 2.24 -19.22 -2.81
N THR A 173 3.28 -18.68 -3.45
CA THR A 173 3.21 -17.64 -4.48
C THR A 173 3.24 -18.25 -5.89
N ILE A 174 2.84 -17.49 -6.91
CA ILE A 174 2.77 -18.01 -8.30
C ILE A 174 4.12 -18.61 -8.76
N PRO A 175 5.28 -17.96 -8.53
CA PRO A 175 6.57 -18.51 -8.96
C PRO A 175 6.99 -19.82 -8.28
N ILE A 176 6.35 -20.21 -7.17
CA ILE A 176 6.60 -21.51 -6.54
C ILE A 176 5.94 -22.66 -7.31
N TYR A 177 4.91 -22.36 -8.10
CA TYR A 177 4.18 -23.34 -8.93
C TYR A 177 4.62 -23.37 -10.39
N ALA A 178 5.29 -22.32 -10.86
CA ALA A 178 5.73 -22.14 -12.24
C ALA A 178 7.05 -22.85 -12.51
#